data_AF-A0A946GUB7-F1
#
_entry.id   AF-A0A946GUB7-F1
#
_cell.length_a   1.000
_cell.length_b   1.000
_cell.length_c   1.000
_cell.angle_alpha   90.00
_cell.angle_beta   90.00
_cell.angle_gamma   90.00
#
_symmetry.space_group_name_H-M   'P 1'
#
loop_
_entity.id
_entity.type
_entity.pdbx_description
1 polymer ?
#
loop_
_entity_poly.entity_id
_entity_poly.type
_entity_poly.pdbx_seq_one_letter_code
_entity_poly.pdbx_strand_id
1 'polypeptide(L)'
;MELIYFTLAAIVLYIVSDKIVLTIERKRGERLQNRSVIFFFIIITLTIISFSIIQSLYEKPVSETPQTEQPQNAPATETKSQ
;
A
#
# COMPACT_ATOMS: atom_id res chain seq x y z
N MET A 1 -18.42 1.17 -3.27
CA MET A 1 -17.74 0.07 -3.99
C MET A 1 -16.39 -0.30 -3.38
N GLU A 2 -15.65 0.65 -2.82
CA GLU A 2 -14.34 0.42 -2.19
C GLU A 2 -14.32 -0.65 -1.08
N LEU A 3 -15.31 -0.61 -0.17
CA LEU A 3 -15.43 -1.60 0.91
C LEU A 3 -15.57 -3.05 0.37
N ILE A 4 -16.23 -3.23 -0.78
CA ILE A 4 -16.41 -4.55 -1.41
C ILE A 4 -15.05 -5.08 -1.89
N TYR A 5 -14.23 -4.23 -2.51
CA TYR A 5 -12.89 -4.62 -2.96
C TYR A 5 -11.97 -4.98 -1.79
N PHE A 6 -11.99 -4.21 -0.71
CA PHE A 6 -11.22 -4.55 0.49
C PHE A 6 -11.69 -5.85 1.13
N THR A 7 -13.00 -6.07 1.17
CA THR A 7 -13.56 -7.32 1.70
C THR A 7 -13.16 -8.52 0.84
N LEU A 8 -13.23 -8.37 -0.49
CA LEU A 8 -12.81 -9.41 -1.42
C LEU A 8 -11.31 -9.72 -1.28
N ALA A 9 -10.47 -8.69 -1.16
CA ALA A 9 -9.04 -8.84 -0.92
C ALA A 9 -8.78 -9.57 0.40
N ALA A 10 -9.51 -9.24 1.48
CA ALA A 10 -9.41 -9.95 2.76
C ALA A 10 -9.78 -11.44 2.64
N ILE A 11 -10.84 -11.77 1.90
CA ILE A 11 -11.24 -13.16 1.64
C ILE A 11 -10.15 -13.90 0.87
N VAL A 12 -9.60 -13.28 -0.18
CA VAL A 12 -8.51 -13.88 -0.98
C VAL A 12 -7.27 -14.10 -0.10
N LEU A 13 -6.87 -13.11 0.70
CA LEU A 13 -5.75 -13.23 1.62
C LEU A 13 -5.96 -14.33 2.66
N TYR A 14 -7.19 -14.49 3.16
CA TYR A 14 -7.53 -15.54 4.11
C TYR A 14 -7.31 -16.93 3.49
N ILE A 15 -7.82 -17.16 2.28
CA ILE A 15 -7.68 -18.44 1.56
C ILE A 15 -6.21 -18.73 1.26
N VAL A 16 -5.46 -17.72 0.78
CA VAL A 16 -4.03 -17.88 0.48
C VAL A 16 -3.24 -18.20 1.75
N SER A 17 -3.52 -17.49 2.85
CA SER A 17 -2.86 -17.72 4.14
C SER A 17 -3.11 -19.13 4.66
N ASP A 18 -4.35 -19.62 4.55
CA ASP A 18 -4.69 -20.99 4.93
C ASP A 18 -3.91 -22.04 4.11
N LYS A 19 -3.78 -21.83 2.80
CA LYS A 19 -2.98 -22.71 1.94
C LYS A 19 -1.49 -22.69 2.28
N ILE A 20 -0.93 -21.54 2.65
CA ILE A 20 0.47 -21.45 3.07
C ILE A 20 0.68 -22.24 4.36
N VAL A 21 -0.20 -22.07 5.35
CA VAL A 21 -0.16 -22.83 6.61
C VAL A 21 -0.23 -24.34 6.32
N LEU A 22 -1.20 -24.77 5.50
CA LEU A 22 -1.34 -26.18 5.12
C LEU A 22 -0.09 -26.72 4.40
N THR A 23 0.54 -25.90 3.56
CA THR A 23 1.78 -26.27 2.88
C THR A 23 2.94 -26.43 3.87
N ILE A 24 3.02 -25.56 4.87
CA ILE A 24 4.02 -25.64 5.94
C ILE A 24 3.79 -26.90 6.79
N GLU A 25 2.54 -27.18 7.17
CA GLU A 25 2.17 -28.40 7.91
C GLU A 25 2.54 -29.66 7.12
N ARG A 26 2.25 -29.68 5.81
CA ARG A 26 2.59 -30.81 4.94
C ARG A 26 4.10 -31.03 4.82
N LYS A 27 4.88 -29.94 4.80
CA LYS A 27 6.35 -30.02 4.77
C LYS A 27 6.94 -30.46 6.10
N ARG A 28 6.32 -30.08 7.24
CA ARG A 28 6.75 -30.51 8.58
C ARG A 28 6.34 -31.94 8.92
N GLY A 29 5.27 -32.44 8.31
CA GLY A 29 4.72 -33.78 8.60
C GLY A 29 4.00 -33.87 9.95
N GLU A 30 3.79 -32.73 10.63
CA GLU A 30 3.15 -32.65 11.94
C GLU A 30 2.19 -31.45 11.95
N ARG A 31 1.05 -31.60 12.65
CA ARG A 31 0.09 -30.49 12.82
C ARG A 31 0.73 -29.42 13.72
N LEU A 32 0.66 -28.17 13.29
CA LEU A 32 1.22 -27.07 14.08
C LEU A 32 0.36 -26.85 15.33
N GLN A 33 0.93 -27.06 16.52
CA GLN A 33 0.24 -26.77 17.78
C GLN A 33 -0.22 -25.30 17.85
N ASN A 34 0.60 -24.38 17.34
CA ASN A 34 0.32 -22.94 17.31
C ASN A 34 -0.17 -22.46 15.93
N ARG A 35 -1.04 -23.26 15.26
CA ARG A 35 -1.57 -22.93 13.92
C ARG A 35 -2.16 -21.52 13.83
N SER A 36 -2.93 -21.10 14.84
CA SER A 36 -3.56 -19.78 14.87
C SER A 36 -2.54 -18.64 14.91
N VAL A 37 -1.44 -18.80 15.67
CA VAL A 37 -0.39 -17.79 15.78
C VAL A 37 0.34 -17.66 14.44
N ILE A 38 0.70 -18.79 13.83
CA ILE A 38 1.41 -18.83 12.54
C ILE A 38 0.53 -18.26 11.43
N PHE A 39 -0.74 -18.63 11.40
CA PHE A 39 -1.73 -18.06 10.49
C PHE A 39 -1.82 -16.54 10.64
N PHE A 40 -1.87 -16.04 11.88
CA PHE A 40 -1.94 -14.61 12.17
C PHE A 40 -0.71 -13.85 11.66
N PHE A 41 0.50 -14.37 11.87
CA PHE A 41 1.70 -13.77 11.32
C PHE A 41 1.70 -13.78 9.78
N ILE A 42 1.30 -14.89 9.17
CA ILE A 42 1.24 -15.02 7.71
C ILE A 42 0.27 -14.00 7.11
N ILE A 43 -0.96 -13.91 7.63
CA ILE A 43 -1.96 -12.99 7.04
C ILE A 43 -1.53 -11.53 7.20
N ILE A 44 -0.90 -11.14 8.31
CA ILE A 44 -0.36 -9.79 8.50
C ILE A 44 0.76 -9.51 7.49
N THR A 45 1.72 -10.43 7.36
CA THR A 45 2.81 -10.27 6.40
C THR A 45 2.29 -10.15 4.97
N LEU A 46 1.33 -11.00 4.55
CA LEU A 46 0.70 -10.88 3.23
C LEU A 46 -0.07 -9.58 3.07
N THR A 47 -0.71 -9.09 4.13
CA THR A 47 -1.43 -7.82 4.11
C THR A 47 -0.47 -6.66 3.81
N ILE A 48 0.63 -6.56 4.55
CA ILE A 48 1.64 -5.52 4.34
C ILE A 48 2.20 -5.59 2.91
N ILE A 49 2.55 -6.79 2.44
CA ILE A 49 3.06 -7.00 1.08
C ILE A 49 2.02 -6.56 0.04
N SER A 50 0.74 -6.92 0.22
CA SER A 50 -0.34 -6.58 -0.71
C SER A 50 -0.51 -5.07 -0.82
N PHE A 51 -0.56 -4.37 0.33
CA PHE A 51 -0.65 -2.90 0.34
C PHE A 51 0.59 -2.24 -0.25
N SER A 52 1.78 -2.78 0.01
CA SER A 52 3.03 -2.28 -0.57
C SER A 52 3.06 -2.40 -2.09
N ILE A 53 2.60 -3.54 -2.64
CA ILE A 53 2.47 -3.73 -4.09
C ILE A 53 1.48 -2.72 -4.67
N ILE A 54 0.31 -2.55 -4.04
CA ILE A 54 -0.68 -1.57 -4.48
C ILE A 54 -0.07 -0.18 -4.48
N GLN A 55 0.59 0.24 -3.39
CA GLN A 55 1.24 1.55 -3.31
C GLN A 55 2.29 1.74 -4.40
N SER A 56 3.15 0.75 -4.65
CA SER A 56 4.17 0.81 -5.69
C SER A 56 3.57 0.93 -7.10
N LEU A 57 2.43 0.27 -7.36
CA LEU A 57 1.71 0.39 -8.62
C LEU A 57 0.96 1.72 -8.77
N TYR A 58 0.56 2.33 -7.64
CA TYR A 58 -0.17 3.59 -7.59
C TYR A 58 0.73 4.83 -7.42
N GLU A 59 2.00 4.68 -7.05
CA GLU A 59 2.99 5.75 -7.04
C GLU A 59 3.12 6.34 -8.44
N LYS A 60 2.31 7.36 -8.67
CA LYS A 60 2.42 8.26 -9.81
C LYS A 60 3.76 8.97 -9.62
N PRO A 61 4.68 8.95 -10.60
CA PRO A 61 5.93 9.69 -10.46
C PRO A 61 5.55 11.11 -10.12
N VAL A 62 6.04 11.59 -8.97
CA VAL A 62 5.98 13.00 -8.63
C VAL A 62 6.64 13.70 -9.81
N SER A 63 5.83 14.27 -10.69
CA SER A 63 6.26 15.36 -11.53
C SER A 63 6.60 16.46 -10.53
N GLU A 64 7.84 16.45 -10.06
CA GLU A 64 8.50 17.63 -9.54
C GLU A 64 8.38 18.64 -10.68
N THR A 65 7.28 19.38 -10.70
CA THR A 65 7.23 20.62 -11.44
C THR A 65 8.21 21.47 -10.68
N PRO A 66 9.36 21.88 -11.26
CA PRO A 66 10.20 22.85 -10.61
C PRO A 66 9.28 24.00 -10.23
N GLN A 67 9.18 24.28 -8.93
CA GLN A 67 8.56 25.49 -8.45
C GLN A 67 9.34 26.62 -9.10
N THR A 68 8.82 27.14 -10.20
CA THR A 68 9.30 28.39 -10.77
C THR A 68 8.90 29.39 -9.71
N GLU A 69 9.90 29.89 -9.00
CA GLU A 69 9.81 31.02 -8.09
C GLU A 69 8.81 32.03 -8.65
N GLN A 70 7.71 32.23 -7.94
CA GLN A 70 6.78 33.29 -8.23
C GLN A 70 7.42 34.57 -7.69
N PRO A 71 7.86 35.55 -8.52
CA PRO A 71 8.31 36.83 -8.02
C PRO A 71 7.07 37.64 -7.64
N GLN A 72 6.47 37.28 -6.51
CA GLN A 72 5.41 38.06 -5.89
C GLN A 72 6.05 39.21 -5.12
N ASN A 73 6.62 40.17 -5.85
CA ASN A 73 6.98 41.53 -5.41
C ASN A 73 7.41 42.35 -6.64
N ALA A 74 6.44 42.75 -7.47
CA ALA A 74 6.60 43.90 -8.35
C ALA A 74 5.59 44.96 -7.90
N PRO A 75 6.00 46.02 -7.18
CA PRO A 75 5.19 47.21 -7.13
C PRO A 75 5.21 47.82 -8.54
N ALA A 76 4.03 47.89 -9.16
CA ALA A 76 3.79 48.65 -10.37
C ALA A 76 4.37 50.05 -10.16
N THR A 77 5.47 50.34 -10.87
CA THR A 77 6.01 51.69 -10.92
C THR A 77 5.03 52.49 -11.77
N GLU A 78 4.07 53.15 -11.11
CA GLU A 78 3.28 54.23 -11.71
C GLU A 78 4.25 55.30 -12.19
N THR A 79 4.68 55.16 -13.43
CA THR A 79 5.25 56.22 -14.23
C THR A 79 4.08 57.11 -14.63
N LYS A 80 3.72 58.06 -13.76
CA LYS A 80 2.93 59.22 -14.16
C LYS A 80 3.86 60.41 -14.24
N SER A 81 4.49 60.54 -15.40
CA SER A 81 4.98 61.81 -15.93
C SER A 81 3.79 62.48 -16.61
N GLN A 82 3.66 63.80 -16.37
CA GLN A 82 2.63 64.77 -16.82
C GLN A 82 1.53 65.09 -15.82
#